data_AF-A0A2M7BBA8-F1
#
_entry.id   AF-A0A2M7BBA8-F1
#
_cell.length_a   1.000
_cell.length_b   1.000
_cell.length_c   1.000
_cell.angle_alpha   90.00
_cell.angle_beta   90.00
_cell.angle_gamma   90.00
#
_symmetry.space_group_name_H-M   'P 1'
#
loop_
_entity.id
_entity.type
_entity.pdbx_description
1 polymer ?
#
loop_
_entity_poly.entity_id
_entity_poly.type
_entity_poly.pdbx_seq_one_letter_code
_entity_poly.pdbx_strand_id
1 'polypeptide(L)'
;MARNLKRQPWNPFSYLDRKAKHLPKNVLVGLLFFIAAITALNSEKQRMDLRTLGMQAQVKADQETIYKWEQLAQERPDYRDGWIQLAVAYYKSSDKEKALWALQKAKEIDPNNETLLKIEKLWGN
;
A
#
# COMPACT_ATOMS: atom_id res chain seq x y z
N MET A 1 47.13 21.14 -68.30
CA MET A 1 46.67 19.79 -67.91
C MET A 1 46.02 19.86 -66.54
N ALA A 2 44.69 19.88 -66.45
CA ALA A 2 43.96 19.91 -65.18
C ALA A 2 43.60 18.48 -64.74
N ARG A 3 44.01 18.08 -63.53
CA ARG A 3 43.68 16.78 -62.92
C ARG A 3 42.26 16.83 -62.34
N ASN A 4 41.37 15.99 -62.87
CA ASN A 4 40.01 15.78 -62.36
C ASN A 4 40.05 15.09 -60.98
N LEU A 5 39.82 15.86 -59.91
CA LEU A 5 39.52 15.31 -58.59
C LEU A 5 37.99 15.13 -58.49
N LYS A 6 37.50 13.89 -58.67
CA LYS A 6 36.12 13.53 -58.33
C LYS A 6 35.91 13.77 -56.83
N ARG A 7 35.33 14.92 -56.46
CA ARG A 7 34.89 15.19 -55.09
C ARG A 7 33.67 14.32 -54.81
N GLN A 8 33.83 13.34 -53.92
CA GLN A 8 32.72 12.57 -53.36
C GLN A 8 31.69 13.54 -52.75
N PRO A 9 30.38 13.31 -52.91
CA PRO A 9 29.35 14.20 -52.40
C PRO A 9 29.42 14.29 -50.87
N TRP A 10 29.29 15.51 -50.35
CA TRP A 10 29.30 15.79 -48.92
C TRP A 10 28.20 14.99 -48.21
N ASN A 11 28.61 14.11 -47.30
CA ASN A 11 27.69 13.40 -46.42
C ASN A 11 27.60 14.16 -45.08
N PRO A 12 26.46 14.83 -44.78
CA PRO A 12 26.26 15.52 -43.52
C PRO A 12 26.51 14.59 -42.34
N PHE A 13 26.11 13.33 -42.39
CA PHE A 13 26.17 12.44 -41.22
C PHE A 13 27.56 11.89 -40.89
N SER A 14 28.62 12.31 -41.60
CA SER A 14 30.01 11.89 -41.34
C SER A 14 30.53 12.25 -39.93
N TYR A 15 29.91 13.23 -39.27
CA TYR A 15 30.23 13.59 -37.87
C TYR A 15 29.59 12.65 -36.84
N LEU A 16 28.50 11.96 -37.19
CA LEU A 16 27.85 10.99 -36.30
C LEU A 16 28.64 9.67 -36.25
N ASP A 17 29.27 9.31 -37.36
CA ASP A 17 30.01 8.04 -37.51
C ASP A 17 31.32 8.01 -36.70
N ARG A 18 31.90 9.18 -36.41
CA ARG A 18 33.21 9.28 -35.72
C ARG A 18 33.17 9.17 -34.20
N LYS A 19 32.00 9.26 -33.56
CA LYS A 19 31.89 9.23 -32.08
C LYS A 19 30.98 8.15 -31.53
N ALA A 20 30.52 7.21 -32.34
CA ALA A 20 29.90 5.97 -31.86
C ALA A 20 30.96 4.87 -31.53
N LYS A 21 32.23 5.25 -31.31
CA LYS A 21 33.32 4.31 -31.01
C LYS A 21 33.44 4.07 -29.51
N HIS A 22 32.84 2.97 -29.10
CA HIS A 22 33.07 2.18 -27.88
C HIS A 22 33.23 2.98 -26.58
N LEU A 23 32.19 2.93 -25.75
CA LEU A 23 32.30 3.31 -24.34
C LEU A 23 33.49 2.57 -23.69
N PRO A 24 34.34 3.26 -22.91
CA PRO A 24 35.45 2.61 -22.23
C PRO A 24 34.92 1.53 -21.29
N LYS A 25 35.58 0.37 -21.26
CA LYS A 25 35.12 -0.82 -20.51
C LYS A 25 34.83 -0.52 -19.04
N ASN A 26 35.60 0.38 -18.43
CA ASN A 26 35.43 0.78 -17.03
C ASN A 26 34.09 1.49 -16.78
N VAL A 27 33.60 2.27 -17.75
CA VAL A 27 32.28 2.93 -17.67
C VAL A 27 31.16 1.91 -17.81
N LEU A 28 31.32 0.92 -18.69
CA LEU A 28 30.36 -0.19 -18.81
C LEU A 28 30.28 -1.01 -17.53
N VAL A 29 31.42 -1.32 -16.92
CA VAL A 29 31.49 -2.03 -15.63
C VAL A 29 30.84 -1.20 -14.52
N GLY A 30 31.12 0.10 -14.46
CA GLY A 30 30.46 1.00 -13.51
C GLY A 30 28.94 1.07 -13.67
N LEU A 31 28.45 1.12 -14.91
CA LEU A 31 27.00 1.09 -15.21
C LEU A 31 26.36 -0.23 -14.80
N LEU A 32 27.04 -1.37 -15.00
CA LEU A 32 26.57 -2.68 -14.56
C LEU A 32 26.45 -2.73 -13.03
N PHE A 33 27.45 -2.25 -12.29
CA PHE A 33 27.37 -2.17 -10.83
C PHE A 33 26.28 -1.20 -10.35
N PHE A 34 26.09 -0.09 -11.06
CA PHE A 34 25.04 0.88 -10.73
C PHE A 34 23.63 0.29 -10.95
N ILE A 35 23.42 -0.42 -12.06
CA ILE A 35 22.16 -1.14 -12.34
C ILE A 35 21.96 -2.27 -11.31
N ALA A 36 23.02 -3.03 -10.98
CA ALA A 36 22.98 -4.06 -9.95
C ALA A 36 22.64 -3.48 -8.57
N ALA A 37 23.18 -2.31 -8.22
CA ALA A 37 22.88 -1.61 -6.97
C ALA A 37 21.43 -1.11 -6.93
N ILE A 38 20.92 -0.51 -8.03
CA ILE A 38 19.52 -0.05 -8.13
C ILE A 38 18.55 -1.23 -8.01
N THR A 39 18.85 -2.33 -8.70
CA THR A 39 18.01 -3.54 -8.63
C THR A 39 18.04 -4.17 -7.23
N ALA A 40 19.21 -4.21 -6.57
CA ALA A 40 19.33 -4.66 -5.19
C ALA A 40 18.52 -3.77 -4.21
N LEU A 41 18.66 -2.45 -4.30
CA LEU A 41 17.91 -1.46 -3.50
C LEU A 41 16.39 -1.59 -3.69
N ASN A 42 15.94 -1.83 -4.92
CA ASN A 42 14.51 -2.04 -5.20
C ASN A 42 14.00 -3.40 -4.73
N SER A 43 14.83 -4.45 -4.78
CA SER A 43 14.46 -5.81 -4.40
C SER A 43 14.25 -5.98 -2.89
N GLU A 44 15.01 -5.26 -2.04
CA GLU A 44 14.76 -5.28 -0.59
C GLU A 44 13.41 -4.66 -0.23
N LYS A 45 13.01 -3.59 -0.92
CA LYS A 45 11.68 -2.98 -0.78
C LYS A 45 10.54 -3.89 -1.27
N GLN A 46 10.84 -4.83 -2.16
CA GLN A 46 9.89 -5.77 -2.75
C GLN A 46 9.78 -7.12 -2.03
N ARG A 47 10.67 -7.42 -1.07
CA ARG A 47 10.56 -8.58 -0.17
C ARG A 47 9.48 -8.34 0.88
N MET A 48 8.27 -8.02 0.42
CA MET A 48 7.07 -8.09 1.25
C MET A 48 6.73 -9.57 1.38
N ASP A 49 7.09 -10.16 2.53
CA ASP A 49 6.74 -11.53 2.89
C ASP A 49 5.21 -11.74 2.71
N LEU A 50 4.79 -12.91 2.24
CA LEU A 50 3.37 -13.27 2.11
C LEU A 50 2.61 -13.08 3.43
N ARG A 51 3.31 -13.23 4.56
CA ARG A 51 2.79 -12.95 5.90
C ARG A 51 2.44 -11.47 6.10
N THR A 52 3.26 -10.55 5.60
CA THR A 52 2.99 -9.11 5.72
C THR A 52 1.92 -8.65 4.73
N LEU A 53 1.85 -9.24 3.54
CA LEU A 53 0.77 -8.98 2.57
C LEU A 53 -0.60 -9.42 3.10
N GLY A 54 -0.70 -10.62 3.67
CA GLY A 54 -1.94 -11.11 4.29
C GLY A 54 -2.37 -10.23 5.47
N MET A 55 -1.44 -9.85 6.34
CA MET A 55 -1.70 -8.95 7.46
C MET A 55 -2.17 -7.57 7.01
N GLN A 56 -1.55 -6.99 5.97
CA GLN A 56 -1.98 -5.71 5.40
C GLN A 56 -3.38 -5.76 4.78
N ALA A 57 -3.68 -6.83 4.05
CA ALA A 57 -5.02 -7.03 3.49
C ALA A 57 -6.08 -7.13 4.59
N GLN A 58 -5.77 -7.87 5.66
CA GLN A 58 -6.65 -8.00 6.82
C GLN A 58 -6.88 -6.65 7.52
N VAL A 59 -5.81 -5.91 7.81
CA VAL A 59 -5.91 -4.58 8.44
C VAL A 59 -6.76 -3.63 7.58
N LYS A 60 -6.57 -3.65 6.26
CA LYS A 60 -7.35 -2.82 5.33
C LYS A 60 -8.83 -3.20 5.33
N ALA A 61 -9.14 -4.50 5.33
CA ALA A 61 -10.52 -4.99 5.38
C ALA A 61 -11.20 -4.64 6.72
N ASP A 62 -10.45 -4.72 7.83
CA ASP A 62 -10.94 -4.35 9.16
C ASP A 62 -11.24 -2.84 9.23
N GLN A 63 -10.35 -2.00 8.67
CA GLN A 63 -10.56 -0.55 8.58
C GLN A 63 -11.78 -0.17 7.72
N GLU A 64 -11.96 -0.81 6.56
CA GLU A 64 -13.13 -0.58 5.71
C GLU A 64 -14.43 -0.98 6.42
N THR A 65 -14.39 -2.08 7.18
CA THR A 65 -15.51 -2.55 7.97
C THR A 65 -15.88 -1.56 9.06
N ILE A 66 -14.88 -1.07 9.83
CA ILE A 66 -15.08 -0.03 10.85
C ILE A 66 -15.73 1.20 10.21
N TYR A 67 -15.16 1.71 9.12
CA TYR A 67 -15.66 2.90 8.44
C TYR A 67 -17.14 2.78 8.04
N LYS A 68 -17.56 1.63 7.47
CA LYS A 68 -18.96 1.40 7.10
C LYS A 68 -19.89 1.44 8.32
N TRP A 69 -19.48 0.83 9.43
CA TRP A 69 -20.27 0.84 10.65
C TRP A 69 -20.31 2.23 11.31
N GLU A 70 -19.23 3.01 11.23
CA GLU A 70 -19.24 4.40 11.70
C GLU A 70 -20.21 5.27 10.90
N GLN A 71 -20.21 5.14 9.57
CA GLN A 71 -21.16 5.86 8.72
C GLN A 71 -22.60 5.45 9.06
N LEU A 72 -22.87 4.15 9.21
CA LEU A 72 -24.20 3.67 9.59
C LEU A 72 -24.63 4.18 10.97
N ALA A 73 -23.71 4.21 11.94
CA ALA A 73 -23.97 4.73 13.28
C ALA A 73 -24.23 6.24 13.29
N GLN A 74 -23.66 6.99 12.33
CA GLN A 74 -23.96 8.41 12.12
C GLN A 74 -25.34 8.61 11.47
N GLU A 75 -25.67 7.80 10.46
CA GLU A 75 -26.96 7.87 9.76
C GLU A 75 -28.12 7.38 10.64
N ARG A 76 -27.87 6.39 11.50
CA ARG A 76 -28.85 5.74 12.36
C ARG A 76 -28.31 5.62 13.79
N PRO A 77 -28.27 6.73 14.54
CA PRO A 77 -27.72 6.75 15.89
C PRO A 77 -28.53 5.91 16.88
N ASP A 78 -29.78 5.58 16.57
CA ASP A 78 -30.68 4.71 17.34
C ASP A 78 -30.58 3.22 16.93
N TYR A 79 -29.73 2.87 15.97
CA TYR A 79 -29.57 1.50 15.52
C TYR A 79 -28.58 0.72 16.40
N ARG A 80 -29.11 0.15 17.49
CA ARG A 80 -28.37 -0.69 18.46
C ARG A 80 -27.43 -1.70 17.80
N ASP A 81 -27.93 -2.48 16.83
CA ASP A 81 -27.12 -3.55 16.22
C ASP A 81 -25.95 -2.99 15.41
N GLY A 82 -26.08 -1.80 14.83
CA GLY A 82 -24.97 -1.10 14.19
C GLY A 82 -23.86 -0.76 15.19
N TRP A 83 -24.22 -0.26 16.37
CA TRP A 83 -23.28 -0.01 17.46
C TRP A 83 -22.62 -1.28 17.99
N ILE A 84 -23.35 -2.40 18.08
CA ILE A 84 -22.79 -3.71 18.45
C ILE A 84 -21.76 -4.17 17.41
N GLN A 85 -22.08 -4.07 16.12
CA GLN A 85 -21.15 -4.48 15.05
C GLN A 85 -19.92 -3.57 14.99
N LEU A 86 -20.09 -2.27 15.24
CA LEU A 86 -18.98 -1.32 15.36
C LEU A 86 -18.05 -1.69 16.53
N ALA A 87 -18.61 -2.05 17.68
CA ALA A 87 -17.82 -2.51 18.82
C ALA A 87 -17.04 -3.79 18.53
N VAL A 88 -17.67 -4.77 17.86
CA VAL A 88 -17.01 -6.02 17.45
C VAL A 88 -15.88 -5.74 16.46
N ALA A 89 -16.09 -4.82 15.52
CA ALA A 89 -15.06 -4.43 14.56
C ALA A 89 -13.86 -3.76 15.27
N TYR A 90 -14.11 -2.85 16.21
CA TYR A 90 -13.07 -2.23 17.02
C TYR A 90 -12.31 -3.20 17.93
N TYR A 91 -13.02 -4.18 18.50
CA TYR A 91 -12.39 -5.22 19.30
C TYR A 91 -11.44 -6.07 18.47
N LYS A 92 -11.84 -6.44 17.23
CA LYS A 92 -11.00 -7.18 16.29
C LYS A 92 -9.76 -6.38 15.87
N SER A 93 -9.88 -5.06 15.72
CA SER A 93 -8.75 -4.17 15.43
C SER A 93 -7.87 -3.86 16.65
N SER A 94 -8.08 -4.55 17.79
CA SER A 94 -7.40 -4.32 19.07
C SER A 94 -7.61 -2.93 19.69
N ASP A 95 -8.60 -2.16 19.20
CA ASP A 95 -8.97 -0.84 19.73
C ASP A 95 -10.04 -1.01 20.82
N LYS A 96 -9.62 -1.50 21.99
CA LYS A 96 -10.54 -1.85 23.09
C LYS A 96 -11.30 -0.64 23.64
N GLU A 97 -10.67 0.54 23.66
CA GLU A 97 -11.32 1.76 24.16
C GLU A 97 -12.51 2.14 23.29
N LYS A 98 -12.34 2.16 21.96
CA LYS A 98 -13.45 2.43 21.05
C LYS A 98 -14.49 1.31 21.03
N ALA A 99 -14.07 0.07 21.22
CA ALA A 99 -15.00 -1.05 21.35
C ALA A 99 -15.95 -0.87 22.55
N LEU A 100 -15.40 -0.49 23.71
CA LEU A 100 -16.19 -0.22 24.92
C LEU A 100 -17.10 1.00 24.74
N TRP A 101 -16.60 2.07 24.10
CA TRP A 101 -17.41 3.24 23.76
C TRP A 101 -18.61 2.88 22.87
N ALA A 102 -18.39 2.11 21.81
CA ALA A 102 -19.47 1.68 20.92
C ALA A 102 -20.48 0.75 21.62
N LEU A 103 -20.01 -0.14 22.52
CA LEU A 103 -20.91 -0.93 23.37
C LEU A 103 -21.74 -0.07 24.31
N GLN A 104 -21.15 0.98 24.89
CA GLN A 104 -21.88 1.91 25.74
C GLN A 104 -22.99 2.59 24.95
N LYS A 105 -22.74 2.99 23.70
CA LYS A 105 -23.78 3.53 22.81
C LYS A 105 -24.90 2.53 22.52
N ALA A 106 -24.56 1.28 22.23
CA ALA A 106 -25.57 0.24 22.07
C ALA A 106 -26.43 0.03 23.34
N LYS A 107 -25.80 0.11 24.52
CA LYS A 107 -26.46 -0.05 25.83
C LYS A 107 -27.37 1.12 26.19
N GLU A 108 -27.01 2.35 25.80
CA GLU A 108 -27.87 3.53 25.93
C GLU A 108 -29.20 3.33 25.18
N ILE A 109 -29.20 2.57 24.07
CA ILE A 109 -30.36 2.33 23.23
C ILE A 109 -31.20 1.15 23.74
N ASP A 110 -30.56 0.03 24.08
CA ASP A 110 -31.22 -1.19 24.54
C ASP A 110 -30.40 -1.88 25.64
N PRO A 111 -30.59 -1.47 26.90
CA PRO A 111 -29.78 -1.98 28.00
C PRO A 111 -30.03 -3.45 28.33
N ASN A 112 -31.15 -4.03 27.88
CA ASN A 112 -31.54 -5.41 28.18
C ASN A 112 -31.27 -6.37 27.02
N ASN A 113 -30.49 -5.94 26.01
CA ASN A 113 -30.18 -6.78 24.88
C ASN A 113 -29.36 -8.01 25.28
N GLU A 114 -29.84 -9.20 24.93
CA GLU A 114 -29.16 -10.45 25.24
C GLU A 114 -27.74 -10.53 24.65
N THR A 115 -27.53 -9.97 23.45
CA THR A 115 -26.22 -9.94 22.79
C THR A 115 -25.25 -9.05 23.54
N LEU A 116 -25.69 -7.87 24.00
CA LEU A 116 -24.84 -6.96 24.79
C LEU A 116 -24.41 -7.60 26.10
N LEU A 117 -25.34 -8.22 26.83
CA LEU A 117 -25.04 -8.91 28.09
C LEU A 117 -24.03 -10.05 27.89
N LYS A 118 -24.15 -10.80 26.77
CA LYS A 118 -23.18 -11.83 26.39
C LYS A 118 -21.81 -11.22 26.12
N ILE A 119 -21.74 -10.14 25.34
CA ILE A 119 -20.47 -9.49 25.00
C ILE A 119 -19.78 -8.92 26.24
N GLU A 120 -20.50 -8.22 27.13
CA GLU A 120 -19.95 -7.69 28.38
C GLU A 120 -19.35 -8.81 29.24
N LYS A 121 -20.03 -9.95 29.36
CA LYS A 121 -19.52 -11.11 30.09
C LYS A 121 -18.26 -11.71 29.45
N LEU A 122 -18.17 -11.68 28.12
CA LEU A 122 -17.01 -12.23 27.39
C LEU A 122 -15.80 -11.30 27.44
N TRP A 123 -16.00 -9.98 27.44
CA TRP A 123 -14.90 -9.00 27.34
C TRP A 123 -14.50 -8.38 28.68
N GLY A 124 -15.35 -8.47 29.70
CA GLY A 124 -15.13 -7.90 31.04
C GLY A 124 -14.41 -8.82 32.03
N ASN A 125 -13.77 -9.91 31.56
CA ASN A 125 -13.11 -10.91 32.40
C ASN A 125 -11.60 -11.00 32.11
#